data_AF-A0A8J9TDQ7-F1
#
_entry.id   AF-A0A8J9TDQ7-F1
#
_cell.length_a   1.000
_cell.length_b   1.000
_cell.length_c   1.000
_cell.angle_alpha   90.00
_cell.angle_beta   90.00
_cell.angle_gamma   90.00
#
_symmetry.space_group_name_H-M   'P 1'
#
loop_
_entity.id
_entity.type
_entity.pdbx_description
1 polymer ?
#
loop_
_entity_poly.entity_id
_entity_poly.type
_entity_poly.pdbx_seq_one_letter_code
_entity_poly.pdbx_strand_id
1 'polypeptide(L)'
;ARILARKYKELTEKEMRKWEKKAEQDKIRYQEEMKHYVPAEDPTGGGKRKKAKKDPNAPKRNMSAYFLYSIEVRPTVKADNPEATFGGIARLISEKFKALSPKERKVWDDKAIADKERYTSEMEIYKEG
;
A
#
# COMPACT_ATOMS: atom_id res chain seq x y z
N ALA A 1 14.84 -24.18 -27.16
CA ALA A 1 13.46 -23.71 -27.39
C ALA A 1 13.40 -22.65 -28.52
N ARG A 2 13.40 -23.07 -29.81
CA ARG A 2 13.30 -22.14 -30.97
C ARG A 2 12.37 -22.63 -32.10
N ILE A 3 11.78 -23.82 -31.96
CA ILE A 3 10.98 -24.46 -33.02
C ILE A 3 9.62 -23.77 -33.19
N LEU A 4 8.97 -23.38 -32.10
CA LEU A 4 7.67 -22.70 -32.14
C LEU A 4 7.78 -21.29 -32.77
N ALA A 5 8.87 -20.57 -32.46
CA ALA A 5 9.14 -19.25 -33.01
C ALA A 5 9.49 -19.27 -34.51
N ARG A 6 10.14 -20.33 -35.01
CA ARG A 6 10.36 -20.52 -36.46
C ARG A 6 9.06 -20.81 -37.20
N LYS A 7 8.24 -21.74 -36.67
CA LYS A 7 6.93 -22.08 -37.26
C LYS A 7 5.97 -20.87 -37.31
N TYR A 8 6.01 -20.00 -36.31
CA TYR A 8 5.21 -18.77 -36.32
C TYR A 8 5.67 -17.77 -37.39
N LYS A 9 6.97 -17.73 -37.71
CA LYS A 9 7.52 -16.87 -38.77
C LYS A 9 7.28 -17.41 -40.19
N GLU A 10 7.11 -18.71 -40.33
CA GLU A 10 6.80 -19.40 -41.59
C GLU A 10 5.27 -19.47 -41.86
N LEU A 11 4.44 -19.08 -40.88
CA LEU A 11 2.99 -19.03 -41.06
C LEU A 11 2.64 -18.00 -42.14
N THR A 12 1.84 -18.40 -43.12
CA THR A 12 1.40 -17.49 -44.18
C THR A 12 0.46 -16.43 -43.60
N GLU A 13 0.38 -15.25 -44.23
CA GLU A 13 -0.52 -14.17 -43.79
C GLU A 13 -1.97 -14.64 -43.62
N LYS A 14 -2.44 -15.57 -44.47
CA LYS A 14 -3.79 -16.15 -44.38
C LYS A 14 -3.99 -16.96 -43.10
N GLU A 15 -2.98 -17.69 -42.67
CA GLU A 15 -3.01 -18.48 -41.43
C GLU A 15 -2.85 -17.59 -40.21
N MET A 16 -1.96 -16.58 -40.29
CA MET A 16 -1.77 -15.57 -39.24
C MET A 16 -3.08 -14.81 -38.97
N ARG A 17 -3.78 -14.39 -40.03
CA ARG A 17 -5.08 -13.70 -39.93
C ARG A 17 -6.16 -14.53 -39.23
N LYS A 18 -6.13 -15.87 -39.38
CA LYS A 18 -7.03 -16.78 -38.64
C LYS A 18 -6.75 -16.75 -37.14
N TRP A 19 -5.47 -16.71 -36.75
CA TRP A 19 -5.07 -16.65 -35.34
C TRP A 19 -5.29 -15.26 -34.74
N GLU A 20 -5.04 -14.19 -35.49
CA GLU A 20 -5.34 -12.82 -35.07
C GLU A 20 -6.83 -12.62 -34.81
N LYS A 21 -7.68 -13.07 -35.74
CA LYS A 21 -9.15 -13.00 -35.54
C LYS A 21 -9.59 -13.78 -34.31
N LYS A 22 -9.00 -14.96 -34.07
CA LYS A 22 -9.30 -15.78 -32.89
C LYS A 22 -8.82 -15.11 -31.60
N ALA A 23 -7.64 -14.49 -31.61
CA ALA A 23 -7.09 -13.74 -30.48
C ALA A 23 -7.93 -12.49 -30.18
N GLU A 24 -8.42 -11.80 -31.21
CA GLU A 24 -9.28 -10.64 -31.06
C GLU A 24 -10.65 -11.02 -30.47
N GLN A 25 -11.26 -12.10 -30.96
CA GLN A 25 -12.49 -12.64 -30.37
C GLN A 25 -12.30 -13.09 -28.91
N ASP A 26 -11.18 -13.76 -28.60
CA ASP A 26 -10.85 -14.18 -27.24
C ASP A 26 -10.63 -12.97 -26.32
N LYS A 27 -9.98 -11.91 -26.82
CA LYS A 27 -9.79 -10.64 -26.11
C LYS A 27 -11.12 -9.93 -25.83
N ILE A 28 -12.03 -9.91 -26.80
CA ILE A 28 -13.38 -9.32 -26.62
C ILE A 28 -14.17 -10.14 -25.58
N ARG A 29 -14.19 -11.47 -25.70
CA ARG A 29 -14.83 -12.37 -24.71
C ARG A 29 -14.30 -12.09 -23.31
N TYR A 30 -12.97 -12.06 -23.16
CA TYR A 30 -12.33 -11.79 -21.88
C TYR A 30 -12.70 -10.41 -21.32
N GLN A 31 -12.73 -9.38 -22.15
CA GLN A 31 -13.12 -8.03 -21.72
C GLN A 31 -14.60 -7.96 -21.29
N GLU A 32 -15.50 -8.65 -21.97
CA GLU A 32 -16.92 -8.74 -21.56
C GLU A 32 -17.08 -9.56 -20.27
N GLU A 33 -16.45 -10.73 -20.19
CA GLU A 33 -16.42 -11.55 -18.97
C GLU A 33 -15.88 -10.75 -17.79
N MET A 34 -14.81 -9.97 -17.98
CA MET A 34 -14.22 -9.15 -16.92
C MET A 34 -15.06 -7.94 -16.51
N LYS A 35 -15.89 -7.39 -17.40
CA LYS A 35 -16.87 -6.35 -17.01
C LYS A 35 -17.95 -6.90 -16.08
N HIS A 36 -18.32 -8.17 -16.26
CA HIS A 36 -19.35 -8.84 -15.45
C HIS A 36 -18.78 -9.63 -14.27
N TYR A 37 -17.46 -9.86 -14.25
CA TYR A 37 -16.80 -10.56 -13.16
C TYR A 37 -16.66 -9.68 -11.92
N VAL A 38 -17.38 -10.07 -10.87
CA VAL A 38 -17.13 -9.63 -9.51
C VAL A 38 -16.36 -10.76 -8.82
N PRO A 39 -15.06 -10.61 -8.54
CA PRO A 39 -14.33 -11.64 -7.79
C PRO A 39 -15.02 -11.86 -6.44
N ALA A 40 -15.19 -13.13 -6.06
CA ALA A 40 -15.64 -13.49 -4.72
C ALA A 40 -14.70 -12.83 -3.68
N GLU A 41 -15.28 -12.38 -2.56
CA GLU A 41 -14.49 -11.75 -1.50
C GLU A 41 -13.47 -12.75 -0.95
N ASP A 42 -12.22 -12.61 -1.38
CA ASP A 42 -11.11 -13.37 -0.84
C ASP A 42 -10.82 -12.88 0.59
N PRO A 43 -10.98 -13.72 1.63
CA PRO A 43 -10.64 -13.36 3.01
C PRO A 43 -9.11 -13.22 3.23
N THR A 44 -8.29 -13.61 2.26
CA THR A 44 -6.80 -13.63 2.31
C THR A 44 -6.11 -12.61 1.39
N GLY A 45 -6.85 -11.74 0.69
CA GLY A 45 -6.36 -10.39 0.36
C GLY A 45 -5.17 -10.27 -0.60
N GLY A 46 -5.17 -10.99 -1.73
CA GLY A 46 -4.14 -10.83 -2.78
C GLY A 46 -4.33 -9.61 -3.71
N GLY A 47 -5.53 -9.02 -3.75
CA GLY A 47 -5.83 -7.85 -4.58
C GLY A 47 -5.66 -6.54 -3.83
N LYS A 48 -4.95 -5.55 -4.41
CA LYS A 48 -4.93 -4.17 -3.90
C LYS A 48 -6.36 -3.58 -3.99
N ARG A 49 -7.17 -3.78 -2.94
CA ARG A 49 -8.45 -3.08 -2.78
C ARG A 49 -8.19 -1.59 -2.97
N LYS A 50 -8.89 -0.96 -3.92
CA LYS A 50 -8.87 0.50 -4.04
C LYS A 50 -9.46 1.04 -2.74
N LYS A 51 -8.60 1.58 -1.86
CA LYS A 51 -9.05 2.23 -0.62
C LYS A 51 -10.03 3.33 -1.02
N ALA A 52 -11.23 3.33 -0.42
CA ALA A 52 -12.17 4.41 -0.59
C ALA A 52 -11.48 5.75 -0.30
N LYS A 53 -11.83 6.80 -1.06
CA LYS A 53 -11.32 8.15 -0.80
C LYS A 53 -11.69 8.52 0.63
N LYS A 54 -10.71 8.90 1.44
CA LYS A 54 -10.95 9.33 2.81
C LYS A 54 -11.64 10.70 2.76
N ASP A 55 -12.70 10.87 3.54
CA ASP A 55 -13.37 12.17 3.68
C ASP A 55 -12.35 13.22 4.19
N PRO A 56 -12.21 14.38 3.51
CA PRO A 56 -11.35 15.46 3.96
C PRO A 56 -11.67 16.01 5.35
N ASN A 57 -12.95 15.94 5.76
CA ASN A 57 -13.43 16.44 7.05
C ASN A 57 -13.30 15.40 8.18
N ALA A 58 -13.01 14.13 7.84
CA ALA A 58 -12.85 13.10 8.86
C ALA A 58 -11.56 13.33 9.67
N PRO A 59 -11.63 13.21 11.01
CA PRO A 59 -10.48 13.33 11.88
C PRO A 59 -9.28 12.48 11.43
N LYS A 60 -8.09 13.04 11.64
CA LYS A 60 -6.85 12.34 11.32
C LYS A 60 -6.67 11.20 12.33
N ARG A 61 -6.32 10.02 11.83
CA ARG A 61 -6.14 8.84 12.69
C ARG A 61 -5.09 9.12 13.76
N ASN A 62 -5.31 8.50 14.92
CA ASN A 62 -4.32 8.51 15.97
C ASN A 62 -2.98 7.91 15.52
N MET A 63 -1.91 8.39 16.14
CA MET A 63 -0.53 7.95 15.93
C MET A 63 -0.12 7.00 17.05
N SER A 64 0.67 5.99 16.70
CA SER A 64 1.28 5.10 17.69
C SER A 64 2.53 5.73 18.32
N ALA A 65 2.98 5.18 19.45
CA ALA A 65 4.19 5.59 20.14
C ALA A 65 5.40 5.67 19.20
N TYR A 66 5.55 4.67 18.32
CA TYR A 66 6.60 4.64 17.31
C TYR A 66 6.51 5.80 16.32
N PHE A 67 5.31 6.13 15.82
CA PHE A 67 5.15 7.23 14.86
C PHE A 67 5.43 8.59 15.50
N LEU A 68 4.99 8.80 16.73
CA LEU A 68 5.30 10.01 17.50
C LEU A 68 6.81 10.16 17.70
N TYR A 69 7.48 9.09 18.15
CA TYR A 69 8.94 9.05 18.26
C TYR A 69 9.63 9.32 16.92
N SER A 70 9.16 8.69 15.84
CA SER A 70 9.73 8.82 14.50
C SER A 70 9.64 10.26 13.99
N ILE A 71 8.54 10.97 14.25
CA ILE A 71 8.38 12.37 13.86
C ILE A 71 9.41 13.26 14.57
N GLU A 72 9.62 13.06 15.87
CA GLU A 72 10.56 13.87 16.66
C GLU A 72 12.02 13.57 16.31
N VAL A 73 12.37 12.30 16.06
CA VAL A 73 13.77 11.86 15.87
C VAL A 73 14.23 11.90 14.41
N ARG A 74 13.31 11.83 13.45
CA ARG A 74 13.64 11.82 12.02
C ARG A 74 14.44 13.05 11.54
N PRO A 75 14.15 14.29 11.97
CA PRO A 75 14.96 15.46 11.60
C PRO A 75 16.42 15.31 12.03
N THR A 76 16.65 14.88 13.28
CA THR A 76 17.99 14.64 13.82
C THR A 76 18.72 13.54 13.06
N VAL A 77 18.08 12.39 12.85
CA VAL A 77 18.70 11.27 12.11
C VAL A 77 19.01 11.66 10.67
N LYS A 78 18.16 12.46 10.04
CA LYS A 78 18.40 12.98 8.69
C LYS A 78 19.55 13.99 8.66
N ALA A 79 19.69 14.83 9.68
CA ALA A 79 20.81 15.76 9.79
C ALA A 79 22.15 15.02 9.99
N ASP A 80 22.15 13.98 10.83
CA ASP A 80 23.32 13.12 11.06
C ASP A 80 23.68 12.27 9.83
N ASN A 81 22.70 11.96 8.98
CA ASN A 81 22.84 11.09 7.81
C ASN A 81 22.22 11.75 6.57
N PRO A 82 22.82 12.83 6.03
CA PRO A 82 22.24 13.59 4.92
C PRO A 82 22.14 12.78 3.63
N GLU A 83 23.05 11.83 3.42
CA GLU A 83 23.09 10.94 2.25
C GLU A 83 22.18 9.69 2.39
N ALA A 84 21.63 9.44 3.59
CA ALA A 84 20.82 8.26 3.81
C ALA A 84 19.46 8.38 3.11
N THR A 85 19.05 7.29 2.44
CA THR A 85 17.71 7.21 1.86
C THR A 85 16.64 7.21 2.95
N PHE A 86 15.41 7.56 2.58
CA PHE A 86 14.26 7.49 3.50
C PHE A 86 14.12 6.12 4.18
N GLY A 87 14.37 5.03 3.43
CA GLY A 87 14.35 3.67 3.97
C GLY A 87 15.46 3.42 4.99
N GLY A 88 16.67 3.92 4.74
CA GLY A 88 17.78 3.85 5.69
C GLY A 88 17.49 4.59 6.98
N ILE A 89 16.97 5.82 6.87
CA ILE A 89 16.55 6.64 8.03
C ILE A 89 15.46 5.92 8.84
N ALA A 90 14.44 5.37 8.17
CA ALA A 90 13.37 4.65 8.84
C ALA A 90 13.89 3.41 9.60
N ARG A 91 14.88 2.70 9.04
CA ARG A 91 15.53 1.57 9.71
C ARG A 91 16.27 2.01 10.98
N LEU A 92 17.08 3.06 10.90
CA LEU A 92 17.82 3.61 12.05
C LEU A 92 16.87 4.03 13.18
N ILE A 93 15.77 4.70 12.85
CA ILE A 93 14.75 5.10 13.84
C ILE A 93 14.10 3.87 14.49
N SER A 94 13.81 2.83 13.71
CA SER A 94 13.24 1.57 14.24
C SER A 94 14.18 0.88 15.23
N GLU A 95 15.48 0.85 14.91
CA GLU A 95 16.51 0.30 15.80
C GLU A 95 16.63 1.14 17.09
N LYS A 96 16.68 2.48 16.98
CA LYS A 96 16.70 3.36 18.16
C LYS A 96 15.45 3.20 19.03
N PHE A 97 14.25 3.09 18.44
CA PHE A 97 13.01 2.90 19.19
C PHE A 97 12.97 1.57 19.95
N LYS A 98 13.53 0.50 19.37
CA LYS A 98 13.65 -0.79 20.05
C LYS A 98 14.69 -0.76 21.18
N ALA A 99 15.72 0.06 21.04
CA ALA A 99 16.77 0.25 22.03
C ALA A 99 16.38 1.21 23.18
N LEU A 100 15.23 1.90 23.10
CA LEU A 100 14.76 2.77 24.18
C LEU A 100 14.57 1.99 25.48
N SER A 101 14.92 2.63 26.60
CA SER A 101 14.64 2.05 27.91
C SER A 101 13.12 1.96 28.15
N PRO A 102 12.65 1.06 29.02
CA PRO A 102 11.23 0.97 29.37
C PRO A 102 10.63 2.30 29.87
N LYS A 103 11.45 3.12 30.54
CA LYS A 103 11.04 4.44 31.05
C LYS A 103 10.79 5.43 29.92
N GLU A 104 11.72 5.53 28.98
CA GLU A 104 11.56 6.41 27.81
C GLU A 104 10.43 5.93 26.91
N ARG A 105 10.34 4.62 26.71
CA ARG A 105 9.27 4.01 25.92
C ARG A 105 7.90 4.31 26.51
N LYS A 106 7.77 4.28 27.85
CA LYS A 106 6.52 4.64 28.53
C LYS A 106 6.07 6.06 28.22
N VAL A 107 6.98 7.04 28.12
CA VAL A 107 6.62 8.43 27.75
C VAL A 107 5.96 8.46 26.37
N TRP A 108 6.45 7.66 25.42
CA TRP A 108 5.87 7.58 24.07
C TRP A 108 4.56 6.80 24.04
N ASP A 109 4.43 5.76 24.87
CA ASP A 109 3.18 5.01 25.02
C ASP A 109 2.09 5.90 25.66
N ASP A 110 2.42 6.68 26.68
CA ASP A 110 1.51 7.65 27.30
C ASP A 110 1.08 8.73 26.30
N LYS A 111 2.00 9.28 25.50
CA LYS A 111 1.66 10.21 24.40
C LYS A 111 0.72 9.56 23.37
N ALA A 112 0.92 8.28 23.05
CA ALA A 112 0.08 7.55 22.09
C ALA A 112 -1.33 7.27 22.64
N ILE A 113 -1.44 7.05 23.96
CA ILE A 113 -2.73 6.91 24.65
C ILE A 113 -3.49 8.25 24.57
N ALA A 114 -2.85 9.36 24.92
CA ALA A 114 -3.47 10.69 24.80
C ALA A 114 -3.88 11.02 23.35
N ASP A 115 -3.06 10.66 22.36
CA ASP A 115 -3.39 10.86 20.94
C ASP A 115 -4.58 9.99 20.48
N LYS A 116 -4.71 8.79 21.05
CA LYS A 116 -5.88 7.92 20.84
C LYS A 116 -7.14 8.55 21.43
N GLU A 117 -7.07 9.11 22.63
CA GLU A 117 -8.20 9.80 23.29
C GLU A 117 -8.66 11.02 22.49
N ARG A 118 -7.71 11.84 22.00
CA ARG A 118 -8.02 12.95 21.07
C ARG A 118 -8.77 12.46 19.83
N TYR A 119 -8.25 11.41 19.17
CA TYR A 119 -8.91 10.89 17.98
C TYR A 119 -10.30 10.32 18.26
N THR A 120 -10.50 9.67 19.41
CA THR A 120 -11.81 9.15 19.77
C THR A 120 -12.83 10.27 19.98
N SER A 121 -12.46 11.35 20.69
CA SER A 121 -13.38 12.47 20.90
C SER A 121 -13.65 13.25 19.60
N GLU A 122 -12.63 13.50 18.78
CA GLU A 122 -12.81 14.12 17.46
C GLU A 122 -13.73 13.26 16.55
N MET A 123 -13.58 11.93 16.60
CA MET A 123 -14.42 11.01 15.82
C MET A 123 -15.85 10.91 16.34
N GLU A 124 -16.08 11.09 17.64
CA GLU A 124 -17.43 11.19 18.21
C GLU A 124 -18.12 12.46 17.70
N ILE A 125 -17.45 13.61 17.81
CA ILE A 125 -17.95 14.88 17.27
C ILE A 125 -18.24 14.80 15.77
N TYR A 126 -17.35 14.19 14.99
CA TYR A 126 -17.54 14.02 13.54
C TYR A 126 -18.66 13.03 13.18
N LYS A 127 -19.04 12.12 14.08
CA LYS A 127 -20.19 11.23 13.86
C LYS A 127 -21.51 11.86 14.28
N GLU A 128 -21.47 12.76 15.26
CA GLU A 128 -22.64 13.46 15.76
C GLU A 128 -23.05 14.65 14.89
N GLY A 129 -22.10 15.28 14.18
CA GLY A 129 -22.34 16.35 13.21
C GLY A 129 -22.52 15.86 11.79
#